data_AF-A0A7K3YZK5-F1
#
_entry.id   AF-A0A7K3YZK5-F1
#
_cell.length_a   1.000
_cell.length_b   1.000
_cell.length_c   1.000
_cell.angle_alpha   90.00
_cell.angle_beta   90.00
_cell.angle_gamma   90.00
#
_symmetry.space_group_name_H-M   'P 1'
#
loop_
_entity.id
_entity.type
_entity.pdbx_description
1 polymer ?
#
loop_
_entity_poly.entity_id
_entity_poly.type
_entity_poly.pdbx_seq_one_letter_code
_entity_poly.pdbx_strand_id
1 'polypeptide(L)' 'IGNTVVIVPLFDDPHDEEAIRILEELFPDRIVTGINARAMVEGYGTFHCATQQQPRK' A
#
# COMPACT_ATOMS: atom_id res chain seq x y z
N ILE A 1 4.83 -4.41 0.79
CA ILE A 1 4.18 -5.74 0.93
C ILE A 1 4.73 -6.39 2.18
N GLY A 2 3.87 -6.73 3.14
CA GLY A 2 4.22 -7.50 4.33
C GLY A 2 3.87 -8.98 4.18
N ASN A 3 4.13 -9.77 5.22
CA ASN A 3 3.89 -11.22 5.19
C ASN A 3 2.42 -11.57 4.89
N THR A 4 1.48 -10.83 5.50
CA THR A 4 0.03 -11.09 5.43
C THR A 4 -0.77 -9.89 4.93
N VAL A 5 -0.10 -8.78 4.58
CA VAL A 5 -0.74 -7.48 4.32
C VAL A 5 -0.12 -6.78 3.12
N VAL A 6 -0.94 -6.08 2.35
CA VAL A 6 -0.53 -5.13 1.33
C VAL A 6 -1.03 -3.75 1.75
N ILE A 7 -0.10 -2.85 2.05
CA ILE A 7 -0.42 -1.46 2.37
C ILE A 7 -0.49 -0.68 1.06
N VAL A 8 -1.62 -0.01 0.83
CA VAL A 8 -1.90 0.81 -0.36
C VAL A 8 -1.92 2.28 0.07
N PRO A 9 -1.14 3.17 -0.55
CA PRO A 9 -1.25 4.59 -0.29
C PRO A 9 -2.56 5.14 -0.85
N LEU A 10 -3.30 5.88 -0.03
CA LEU A 10 -4.48 6.63 -0.45
C LEU A 10 -4.12 8.11 -0.56
N PHE A 11 -4.62 8.75 -1.61
CA PHE A 11 -4.32 10.14 -1.91
C PHE A 11 -5.54 11.05 -1.87
N ASP A 12 -6.70 10.53 -1.44
CA ASP A 12 -7.98 11.24 -1.60
C ASP A 12 -8.22 11.53 -3.10
N ASP A 13 -7.97 10.48 -3.90
CA ASP A 13 -8.12 10.45 -5.35
C ASP A 13 -9.27 9.51 -5.73
N PRO A 14 -10.08 9.84 -6.76
CA PRO A 14 -11.20 8.98 -7.19
C PRO A 14 -10.80 7.54 -7.55
N HIS A 15 -9.53 7.27 -7.84
CA HIS A 15 -9.02 5.95 -8.19
C HIS A 15 -8.50 5.15 -7.00
N ASP A 16 -8.52 5.70 -5.78
CA ASP A 16 -8.05 5.00 -4.57
C ASP A 16 -8.82 3.68 -4.34
N GLU A 17 -10.13 3.69 -4.54
CA GLU A 17 -10.97 2.49 -4.42
C GLU A 17 -10.65 1.45 -5.51
N GLU A 18 -10.45 1.91 -6.76
CA GLU A 18 -10.07 1.04 -7.87
C GLU A 18 -8.73 0.34 -7.60
N ALA A 19 -7.74 1.10 -7.11
CA ALA A 19 -6.43 0.58 -6.77
C ALA A 19 -6.51 -0.50 -5.68
N ILE A 20 -7.36 -0.31 -4.65
CA ILE A 20 -7.62 -1.33 -3.64
C ILE A 20 -8.20 -2.60 -4.27
N ARG A 21 -9.28 -2.48 -5.05
CA ARG A 21 -9.93 -3.66 -5.65
C ARG A 21 -8.99 -4.49 -6.53
N ILE A 22 -8.22 -3.82 -7.39
CA ILE A 22 -7.23 -4.49 -8.24
C ILE A 22 -6.21 -5.24 -7.38
N LEU A 23 -5.72 -4.63 -6.30
CA LEU A 23 -4.75 -5.25 -5.43
C LEU A 23 -5.36 -6.40 -4.61
N GLU A 24 -6.63 -6.34 -4.23
CA GLU A 24 -7.34 -7.44 -3.59
C GLU A 24 -7.42 -8.67 -4.51
N GLU A 25 -7.75 -8.46 -5.79
CA GLU A 25 -7.76 -9.54 -6.79
C GLU A 25 -6.38 -10.16 -7.01
N LEU A 26 -5.32 -9.36 -6.98
CA LEU A 26 -3.94 -9.82 -7.18
C LEU A 26 -3.33 -10.49 -5.93
N PHE A 27 -3.84 -10.18 -4.74
CA PHE A 27 -3.32 -10.70 -3.47
C PHE A 27 -4.43 -11.37 -2.63
N PRO A 28 -5.06 -12.44 -3.14
CA PRO A 28 -6.24 -13.05 -2.51
C PRO A 28 -5.99 -13.60 -1.09
N ASP A 29 -4.73 -13.95 -0.77
CA ASP A 29 -4.33 -14.49 0.53
C ASP A 29 -3.81 -13.41 1.51
N ARG A 30 -3.92 -12.12 1.17
CA ARG A 30 -3.43 -11.02 2.01
C ARG A 30 -4.52 -9.97 2.24
N ILE A 31 -4.43 -9.32 3.39
CA ILE A 31 -5.27 -8.16 3.69
C ILE A 31 -4.74 -6.96 2.92
N VAL A 32 -5.53 -6.42 2.00
CA VAL A 32 -5.20 -5.15 1.34
C VAL A 32 -5.80 -4.02 2.17
N THR A 33 -4.97 -3.07 2.61
CA THR A 33 -5.41 -1.98 3.49
C THR A 33 -4.88 -0.64 3.00
N GLY A 34 -5.79 0.30 2.79
CA GLY A 34 -5.48 1.66 2.41
C GLY A 34 -5.07 2.52 3.62
N ILE A 35 -3.99 3.28 3.48
CA ILE A 35 -3.54 4.26 4.49
C ILE A 35 -3.31 5.60 3.79
N ASN A 36 -3.86 6.68 4.36
CA ASN A 36 -3.66 8.03 3.81
C ASN A 36 -2.17 8.37 3.76
N ALA A 37 -1.68 8.69 2.56
CA ALA A 37 -0.30 9.03 2.27
C ALA A 37 -0.15 10.40 1.59
N ARG A 38 -1.21 11.24 1.61
CA ARG A 38 -1.24 12.58 0.98
C ARG A 38 -0.06 13.44 1.43
N ALA A 39 0.19 13.52 2.74
CA ALA A 39 1.30 14.30 3.26
C ALA A 39 2.69 13.69 2.95
N MET A 40 2.78 12.36 2.75
CA MET A 40 4.05 11.71 2.44
C MET A 40 4.50 11.99 1.01
N VAL A 41 3.58 11.97 0.05
CA VAL A 41 3.93 12.09 -1.38
C VAL A 41 4.48 13.47 -1.74
N GLU A 42 4.17 14.51 -0.95
CA GLU A 42 4.81 15.84 -1.04
C GLU A 42 6.33 15.77 -0.84
N GLY A 43 6.81 14.79 -0.06
CA GLY A 43 8.22 14.47 0.14
C GLY A 43 8.81 13.53 -0.92
N TYR A 44 8.14 13.34 -2.05
CA TYR A 44 8.55 12.49 -3.18
C TYR A 44 8.64 10.98 -2.88
N GLY A 45 7.89 10.48 -1.88
CA GLY A 45 7.85 9.05 -1.57
C GLY A 45 6.66 8.64 -0.70
N THR A 46 6.41 7.33 -0.62
CA THR A 46 5.37 6.74 0.25
C THR A 46 5.92 5.50 0.97
N PHE A 47 5.05 4.58 1.37
CA PHE A 47 5.40 3.41 2.19
C PHE A 47 6.51 2.53 1.59
N HIS A 48 6.49 2.28 0.27
CA HIS A 48 7.55 1.46 -0.35
C HIS A 48 8.93 2.13 -0.22
N CYS A 49 8.99 3.44 -0.45
CA CYS A 49 10.22 4.22 -0.37
C CYS A 49 10.79 4.31 1.06
N ALA A 50 9.91 4.29 2.06
CA ALA A 50 10.26 4.48 3.46
C ALA A 50 10.50 3.17 4.24
N THR A 51 10.32 2.01 3.61
CA THR A 51 10.44 0.71 4.29
C THR A 51 11.49 -0.17 3.66
N GLN A 52 12.11 -1.02 4.48
CA GLN A 52 13.03 -2.06 4.04
C GLN A 52 12.63 -3.37 4.70
N GLN A 53 12.26 -4.38 3.91
CA GLN A 53 11.94 -5.69 4.44
C GLN A 53 13.19 -6.42 4.92
N GLN A 54 13.05 -7.14 6.04
CA GLN A 54 14.02 -8.11 6.51
C GLN A 54 13.41 -9.51 6.43
N PRO A 55 14.01 -10.44 5.66
CA PRO A 55 13.56 -11.83 5.62
C PRO A 55 13.63 -12.50 7.01
N ARG A 56 12.75 -13.48 7.24
CA ARG A 56 12.87 -14.36 8.40
C ARG A 56 14.12 -15.24 8.23
N LYS A 57 14.70 -15.64 9.36
CA LYS A 57 15.76 -16.66 9.39
C LYS A 57 15.21 -18.01 8.99
#